data_AF-A0A1I2D5Z2-F1
#
_entry.id   AF-A0A1I2D5Z2-F1
#
_cell.length_a   1.000
_cell.length_b   1.000
_cell.length_c   1.000
_cell.angle_alpha   90.00
_cell.angle_beta   90.00
_cell.angle_gamma   90.00
#
_symmetry.space_group_name_H-M   'P 1'
#
loop_
_entity.id
_entity.type
_entity.pdbx_description
1 polymer ?
#
loop_
_entity_poly.entity_id
_entity_poly.type
_entity_poly.pdbx_seq_one_letter_code
_entity_poly.pdbx_strand_id
1 'polypeptide(L)'
;MGMLTKALSADFLKIRRKGLWTLIIFAPFGVVLLQAVNFGLRYDYLVKEYADDLWGGLLHNIFMFVPISLFLGCVLVSSLLANVEHGTGSWKQLLALPISRLTVFSAKFALSAILLACSCLLLMVFSIALGLVLGFGWHFPLPEVLRLSFYPYAGALPMLACMLWLCMTFRNQGLSISAGIVTVIASLYLPAKYTWLPLNWPLLAFRSEQGELYIGAGILTGLVIFLLGSVHFSRKDVV
;
A
#
# COMPACT_ATOMS: atom_id res chain seq x y z
N MET A 1 8.81 -26.17 9.07
CA MET A 1 8.05 -24.91 8.90
C MET A 1 8.55 -23.91 9.94
N GLY A 2 9.25 -22.85 9.52
CA GLY A 2 9.93 -21.90 10.43
C GLY A 2 8.96 -21.08 11.28
N MET A 3 9.44 -20.55 12.43
CA MET A 3 8.58 -19.80 13.37
C MET A 3 7.86 -18.61 12.71
N LEU A 4 8.52 -17.93 11.76
CA LEU A 4 7.92 -16.85 10.97
C LEU A 4 6.70 -17.31 10.16
N THR A 5 6.80 -18.45 9.48
CA THR A 5 5.69 -18.98 8.64
C THR A 5 4.49 -19.39 9.48
N LYS A 6 4.71 -19.89 10.70
CA LYS A 6 3.62 -20.20 11.65
C LYS A 6 2.94 -18.93 12.16
N ALA A 7 3.73 -17.90 12.52
CA ALA A 7 3.20 -16.60 12.93
C ALA A 7 2.39 -15.94 11.81
N LEU A 8 2.89 -15.97 10.58
CA LEU A 8 2.19 -15.44 9.41
C LEU A 8 0.87 -16.17 9.15
N SER A 9 0.87 -17.51 9.20
CA SER A 9 -0.34 -18.32 9.04
C SER A 9 -1.39 -18.02 10.11
N ALA A 10 -0.97 -17.84 11.37
CA ALA A 10 -1.87 -17.43 12.44
C ALA A 10 -2.48 -16.05 12.18
N ASP A 11 -1.68 -15.08 11.74
CA ASP A 11 -2.19 -13.74 11.42
C ASP A 11 -3.16 -13.77 10.21
N PHE A 12 -2.90 -14.60 9.18
CA PHE A 12 -3.83 -14.82 8.07
C PHE A 12 -5.20 -15.33 8.54
N LEU A 13 -5.22 -16.23 9.53
CA LEU A 13 -6.47 -16.72 10.12
C LEU A 13 -7.21 -15.63 10.89
N LYS A 14 -6.49 -14.77 11.63
CA LYS A 14 -7.08 -13.66 12.40
C LYS A 14 -7.75 -12.63 11.50
N ILE A 15 -7.16 -12.30 10.35
CA ILE A 15 -7.70 -11.27 9.43
C ILE A 15 -8.92 -11.74 8.64
N ARG A 16 -9.13 -13.06 8.48
CA ARG A 16 -10.20 -13.64 7.65
C ARG A 16 -11.60 -13.16 8.04
N ARG A 17 -11.84 -12.87 9.32
CA ARG A 17 -13.14 -12.41 9.84
C ARG A 17 -13.20 -10.91 10.15
N LYS A 18 -12.17 -10.14 9.79
CA LYS A 18 -12.01 -8.73 10.19
C LYS A 18 -12.17 -7.73 9.04
N GLY A 19 -12.56 -8.17 7.85
CA GLY A 19 -12.81 -7.28 6.72
C GLY A 19 -11.55 -6.68 6.06
N LEU A 20 -10.34 -7.15 6.38
CA LEU A 20 -9.14 -6.67 5.66
C LEU A 20 -9.20 -7.03 4.17
N TRP A 21 -9.71 -8.22 3.84
CA TRP A 21 -9.86 -8.65 2.45
C TRP A 21 -10.86 -7.79 1.68
N THR A 22 -11.93 -7.31 2.32
CA THR A 22 -12.85 -6.38 1.68
C THR A 22 -12.13 -5.07 1.38
N LEU A 23 -11.36 -4.52 2.32
CA LEU A 23 -10.58 -3.30 2.08
C LEU A 23 -9.62 -3.44 0.88
N ILE A 24 -8.92 -4.57 0.79
CA ILE A 24 -7.93 -4.84 -0.27
C ILE A 24 -8.58 -4.92 -1.66
N ILE A 25 -9.82 -5.40 -1.75
CA ILE A 25 -10.55 -5.50 -3.01
C ILE A 25 -11.21 -4.16 -3.35
N PHE A 26 -11.86 -3.52 -2.37
CA PHE A 26 -12.62 -2.29 -2.58
C PHE A 26 -11.73 -1.08 -2.89
N ALA A 27 -10.50 -1.01 -2.37
CA ALA A 27 -9.59 0.10 -2.65
C ALA A 27 -9.22 0.22 -4.15
N PRO A 28 -8.64 -0.81 -4.81
CA PRO A 28 -8.33 -0.74 -6.23
C PRO A 28 -9.59 -0.72 -7.10
N PHE A 29 -10.66 -1.41 -6.68
CA PHE A 29 -11.94 -1.34 -7.37
C PHE A 29 -12.51 0.08 -7.37
N GLY A 30 -12.46 0.80 -6.25
CA GLY A 30 -12.92 2.17 -6.14
C GLY A 30 -12.14 3.12 -7.04
N VAL A 31 -10.81 2.98 -7.10
CA VAL A 31 -9.96 3.77 -8.00
C VAL A 31 -10.36 3.56 -9.48
N VAL A 32 -10.52 2.31 -9.90
CA VAL A 32 -10.89 2.00 -11.29
C VAL A 32 -12.33 2.40 -11.58
N LEU A 33 -13.26 2.21 -10.64
CA LEU A 33 -14.65 2.63 -10.79
C LEU A 33 -14.78 4.15 -10.96
N LEU A 34 -14.00 4.93 -10.22
CA LEU A 34 -13.93 6.38 -10.39
C LEU A 34 -13.48 6.75 -11.81
N GLN A 35 -12.51 6.02 -12.38
CA GLN A 35 -12.11 6.22 -13.77
C GLN A 35 -13.15 5.72 -14.77
N ALA A 36 -13.86 4.63 -14.48
CA ALA A 36 -14.97 4.17 -15.30
C ALA A 36 -16.07 5.23 -15.39
N VAL A 37 -16.39 5.90 -14.28
CA VAL A 37 -17.33 7.03 -14.26
C VAL A 37 -16.77 8.25 -15.00
N ASN A 38 -15.49 8.58 -14.81
CA ASN A 38 -14.83 9.68 -15.51
C ASN A 38 -14.88 9.50 -17.03
N PHE A 39 -14.45 8.34 -17.53
CA PHE A 39 -14.52 7.98 -18.94
C PHE A 39 -15.95 7.80 -19.43
N GLY A 40 -16.88 7.31 -18.60
CA GLY A 40 -18.29 7.20 -18.99
C GLY A 40 -18.97 8.55 -19.19
N LEU A 41 -18.64 9.56 -18.38
CA LEU A 41 -19.23 10.90 -18.48
C LEU A 41 -18.54 11.79 -19.53
N ARG A 42 -17.26 11.56 -19.80
CA ARG A 42 -16.42 12.41 -20.68
C ARG A 42 -15.81 11.63 -21.84
N TYR A 43 -16.43 10.54 -22.26
CA TYR A 43 -15.86 9.59 -23.21
C TYR A 43 -15.37 10.28 -24.50
N ASP A 44 -16.26 11.00 -25.17
CA ASP A 44 -15.96 11.65 -26.45
C ASP A 44 -14.84 12.69 -26.36
N TYR A 45 -14.69 13.32 -25.19
CA TYR A 45 -13.63 14.29 -24.94
C TYR A 45 -12.29 13.58 -24.70
N LEU A 46 -12.27 12.60 -23.79
CA LEU A 46 -11.05 11.90 -23.38
C LEU A 46 -10.48 11.03 -24.51
N VAL A 47 -11.33 10.41 -25.33
CA VAL A 47 -10.88 9.63 -26.50
C VAL A 47 -10.25 10.53 -27.55
N LYS A 48 -10.72 11.77 -27.70
CA LYS A 48 -10.09 12.76 -28.60
C LYS A 48 -8.81 13.33 -28.01
N GLU A 49 -8.79 13.60 -26.71
CA GLU A 49 -7.61 14.10 -26.01
C GLU A 49 -6.46 13.10 -26.04
N TYR A 50 -6.76 11.80 -25.89
CA TYR A 50 -5.80 10.71 -25.93
C TYR A 50 -5.83 9.91 -27.23
N ALA A 51 -6.22 10.54 -28.35
CA ALA A 51 -6.39 9.85 -29.63
C ALA A 51 -5.12 9.12 -30.09
N ASP A 52 -3.95 9.67 -29.74
CA ASP A 52 -2.64 9.09 -30.08
C ASP A 52 -2.26 7.91 -29.16
N ASP A 53 -2.77 7.86 -27.92
CA ASP A 53 -2.48 6.80 -26.95
C ASP A 53 -3.59 6.68 -25.88
N LEU A 54 -4.66 5.97 -26.23
CA LEU A 54 -5.82 5.75 -25.35
C LEU A 54 -5.46 4.99 -24.07
N TRP A 55 -4.52 4.04 -24.16
CA TRP A 55 -4.06 3.27 -23.01
C TRP A 55 -3.22 4.13 -22.07
N GLY A 56 -2.27 4.91 -22.58
CA GLY A 56 -1.49 5.85 -21.77
C GLY A 56 -2.38 6.87 -21.08
N GLY A 57 -3.39 7.40 -21.77
CA GLY A 57 -4.42 8.28 -21.20
C GLY A 57 -5.18 7.65 -20.03
N LEU A 58 -5.64 6.41 -20.21
CA LEU A 58 -6.32 5.65 -19.15
C LEU A 58 -5.41 5.43 -17.93
N LEU A 59 -4.19 4.93 -18.16
CA LEU A 59 -3.24 4.64 -17.08
C LEU A 59 -2.83 5.93 -16.35
N HIS A 60 -2.66 7.05 -17.06
CA HIS A 60 -2.40 8.35 -16.45
C HIS A 60 -3.52 8.78 -15.50
N ASN A 61 -4.77 8.61 -15.94
CA ASN A 61 -5.95 8.96 -15.14
C ASN A 61 -6.10 8.08 -13.91
N ILE A 62 -5.89 6.76 -14.05
CA ILE A 62 -5.86 5.82 -12.91
C ILE A 62 -4.74 6.22 -11.93
N PHE A 63 -3.54 6.50 -12.45
CA PHE A 63 -2.36 6.78 -11.64
C PHE A 63 -2.54 7.96 -10.67
N MET A 64 -3.31 8.98 -11.05
CA MET A 64 -3.55 10.14 -10.18
C MET A 64 -4.07 9.78 -8.79
N PHE A 65 -4.75 8.64 -8.65
CA PHE A 65 -5.31 8.17 -7.38
C PHE A 65 -4.50 7.04 -6.72
N VAL A 66 -3.49 6.47 -7.40
CA VAL A 66 -2.73 5.31 -6.90
C VAL A 66 -1.89 5.66 -5.67
N PRO A 67 -1.04 6.72 -5.67
CA PRO A 67 -0.22 7.06 -4.50
C PRO A 67 -1.03 7.29 -3.21
N ILE A 68 -2.12 8.08 -3.31
CA ILE A 68 -2.97 8.38 -2.15
C ILE A 68 -3.71 7.13 -1.65
N SER A 69 -4.21 6.29 -2.57
CA SER A 69 -4.88 5.03 -2.22
C SER A 69 -3.92 4.08 -1.50
N LEU A 70 -2.67 3.97 -1.98
CA LEU A 70 -1.64 3.16 -1.34
C LEU A 70 -1.28 3.67 0.06
N PHE A 71 -1.12 4.98 0.26
CA PHE A 71 -0.84 5.53 1.58
C PHE A 71 -2.00 5.32 2.56
N LEU A 72 -3.25 5.50 2.12
CA LEU A 72 -4.42 5.15 2.94
C LEU A 72 -4.44 3.65 3.26
N GLY A 73 -4.12 2.81 2.28
CA GLY A 73 -3.94 1.37 2.49
C GLY A 73 -2.90 1.07 3.57
N CYS A 74 -1.75 1.73 3.55
CA CYS A 74 -0.71 1.57 4.57
C CYS A 74 -1.22 1.92 5.98
N VAL A 75 -1.94 3.03 6.12
CA VAL A 75 -2.52 3.48 7.41
C VAL A 75 -3.57 2.48 7.90
N LEU A 76 -4.54 2.12 7.05
CA LEU A 76 -5.67 1.28 7.43
C LEU A 76 -5.23 -0.17 7.72
N VAL A 77 -4.40 -0.77 6.87
CA VAL A 77 -3.91 -2.15 7.08
C VAL A 77 -3.09 -2.21 8.37
N SER A 78 -2.19 -1.25 8.60
CA SER A 78 -1.37 -1.19 9.83
C SER A 78 -2.23 -1.02 11.09
N SER A 79 -3.21 -0.11 11.02
CA SER A 79 -4.14 0.14 12.13
C SER A 79 -5.01 -1.07 12.45
N LEU A 80 -5.59 -1.72 11.44
CA LEU A 80 -6.44 -2.90 11.63
C LEU A 80 -5.65 -4.08 12.19
N LEU A 81 -4.41 -4.29 11.74
CA LEU A 81 -3.53 -5.32 12.30
C LEU A 81 -3.16 -5.04 13.75
N ALA A 82 -2.82 -3.79 14.08
CA ALA A 82 -2.58 -3.39 15.47
C ALA A 82 -3.83 -3.56 16.34
N ASN A 83 -5.03 -3.27 15.80
CA ASN A 83 -6.31 -3.47 16.48
C ASN A 83 -6.56 -4.92 16.85
N VAL A 84 -6.29 -5.83 15.92
CA VAL A 84 -6.42 -7.26 16.17
C VAL A 84 -5.52 -7.70 17.32
N GLU A 85 -4.31 -7.15 17.44
CA GLU A 85 -3.39 -7.48 18.53
C GLU A 85 -3.77 -6.85 19.87
N HIS A 86 -4.08 -5.55 19.89
CA HIS A 86 -4.45 -4.87 21.12
C HIS A 86 -5.81 -5.33 21.67
N GLY A 87 -6.78 -5.63 20.80
CA GLY A 87 -8.15 -5.96 21.20
C GLY A 87 -8.34 -7.41 21.68
N THR A 88 -7.43 -8.33 21.34
CA THR A 88 -7.58 -9.77 21.70
C THR A 88 -6.82 -10.18 22.95
N GLY A 89 -6.11 -9.25 23.62
CA GLY A 89 -5.16 -9.63 24.66
C GLY A 89 -4.06 -10.58 24.17
N SER A 90 -3.90 -10.71 22.83
CA SER A 90 -2.98 -11.64 22.17
C SER A 90 -1.55 -11.47 22.64
N TRP A 91 -1.18 -10.29 23.12
CA TRP A 91 0.11 -10.03 23.76
C TRP A 91 0.44 -11.04 24.86
N LYS A 92 -0.51 -11.36 25.75
CA LYS A 92 -0.28 -12.32 26.85
C LYS A 92 -0.13 -13.76 26.33
N GLN A 93 -0.86 -14.11 25.28
CA GLN A 93 -0.82 -15.44 24.67
C GLN A 93 0.42 -15.63 23.77
N LEU A 94 0.88 -14.57 23.10
CA LEU A 94 2.13 -14.54 22.33
C LEU A 94 3.35 -14.61 23.25
N LEU A 95 3.31 -13.97 24.43
CA LEU A 95 4.36 -14.06 25.44
C LEU A 95 4.44 -15.44 26.11
N ALA A 96 3.38 -16.25 26.04
CA ALA A 96 3.37 -17.63 26.51
C ALA A 96 3.96 -18.62 25.47
N LEU A 97 4.10 -18.20 24.21
CA LEU A 97 4.70 -18.99 23.14
C LEU A 97 6.19 -18.63 23.00
N PRO A 98 7.09 -19.57 22.65
CA PRO A 98 8.51 -19.31 22.44
C PRO A 98 8.77 -18.60 21.09
N ILE A 99 8.10 -17.47 20.85
CA ILE A 99 8.20 -16.68 19.62
C ILE A 99 8.81 -15.32 19.97
N SER A 100 9.87 -14.94 19.27
CA SER A 100 10.51 -13.64 19.49
C SER A 100 9.60 -12.49 19.04
N ARG A 101 9.68 -11.35 19.73
CA ARG A 101 8.95 -10.11 19.35
C ARG A 101 9.32 -9.63 17.94
N LEU A 102 10.57 -9.88 17.51
CA LEU A 102 11.05 -9.60 16.15
C LEU A 102 10.31 -10.44 15.11
N THR A 103 10.08 -11.72 15.39
CA THR A 103 9.32 -12.61 14.50
C THR A 103 7.88 -12.15 14.34
N VAL A 104 7.24 -11.68 15.43
CA VAL A 104 5.87 -11.14 15.39
C VAL A 104 5.80 -9.88 14.53
N PHE A 105 6.71 -8.92 14.74
CA PHE A 105 6.75 -7.69 13.95
C PHE A 105 7.02 -7.99 12.47
N SER A 106 7.96 -8.88 12.18
CA SER A 106 8.30 -9.31 10.82
C SER A 106 7.14 -9.99 10.11
N ALA A 107 6.39 -10.86 10.82
CA ALA A 107 5.20 -11.51 10.27
C ALA A 107 4.13 -10.48 9.87
N LYS A 108 3.93 -9.45 10.69
CA LYS A 108 2.95 -8.39 10.41
C LYS A 108 3.36 -7.52 9.24
N PHE A 109 4.64 -7.15 9.17
CA PHE A 109 5.15 -6.42 8.02
C PHE A 109 4.99 -7.22 6.74
N ALA A 110 5.36 -8.50 6.76
CA ALA A 110 5.18 -9.40 5.62
C ALA A 110 3.69 -9.53 5.23
N LEU A 111 2.79 -9.69 6.21
CA LEU A 111 1.36 -9.74 5.95
C LEU A 111 0.86 -8.45 5.29
N SER A 112 1.17 -7.28 5.87
CA SER A 112 0.75 -5.99 5.29
C SER A 112 1.30 -5.79 3.88
N ALA A 113 2.57 -6.17 3.66
CA ALA A 113 3.21 -6.09 2.35
C ALA A 113 2.50 -7.00 1.34
N ILE A 114 2.16 -8.25 1.70
CA ILE A 114 1.43 -9.19 0.84
C ILE A 114 0.03 -8.66 0.53
N LEU A 115 -0.70 -8.16 1.52
CA LEU A 115 -2.05 -7.64 1.34
C LEU A 115 -2.07 -6.44 0.37
N LEU A 116 -1.11 -5.53 0.49
CA LEU A 116 -0.97 -4.40 -0.44
C LEU A 116 -0.50 -4.85 -1.82
N ALA A 117 0.39 -5.84 -1.92
CA ALA A 117 0.78 -6.43 -3.21
C ALA A 117 -0.41 -7.10 -3.92
N CYS A 118 -1.29 -7.79 -3.18
CA CYS A 118 -2.56 -8.30 -3.72
C CYS A 118 -3.47 -7.18 -4.22
N SER A 119 -3.54 -6.04 -3.51
CA SER A 119 -4.26 -4.85 -3.96
C SER A 119 -3.72 -4.32 -5.29
N CYS A 120 -2.39 -4.27 -5.44
CA CYS A 120 -1.73 -3.87 -6.70
C CYS A 120 -2.03 -4.86 -7.85
N LEU A 121 -2.06 -6.17 -7.58
CA LEU A 121 -2.47 -7.16 -8.58
C LEU A 121 -3.92 -6.95 -9.03
N LEU A 122 -4.83 -6.67 -8.10
CA LEU A 122 -6.22 -6.36 -8.42
C LEU A 122 -6.34 -5.06 -9.21
N LEU A 123 -5.57 -4.02 -8.85
CA LEU A 123 -5.51 -2.77 -9.61
C LEU A 123 -5.09 -3.04 -11.07
N MET A 124 -4.06 -3.84 -11.29
CA MET A 124 -3.62 -4.26 -12.62
C MET A 124 -4.75 -4.93 -13.41
N VAL A 125 -5.41 -5.93 -12.82
CA VAL A 125 -6.50 -6.68 -13.46
C VAL A 125 -7.69 -5.76 -13.78
N PHE A 126 -8.11 -4.93 -12.83
CA PHE A 126 -9.23 -4.01 -13.02
C PHE A 126 -8.92 -2.92 -14.05
N SER A 127 -7.67 -2.42 -14.10
CA SER A 127 -7.25 -1.42 -15.09
C SER A 127 -7.29 -1.99 -16.52
N ILE A 128 -6.82 -3.23 -16.71
CA ILE A 128 -6.90 -3.94 -17.99
C ILE A 128 -8.36 -4.16 -18.37
N ALA A 129 -9.17 -4.68 -17.43
CA ALA A 129 -10.59 -4.92 -17.67
C ALA A 129 -11.32 -3.63 -18.10
N LEU A 130 -11.03 -2.50 -17.45
CA LEU A 130 -11.64 -1.22 -17.80
C LEU A 130 -11.26 -0.78 -19.23
N GLY A 131 -9.97 -0.83 -19.60
CA GLY A 131 -9.56 -0.43 -20.95
C GLY A 131 -10.16 -1.32 -22.05
N LEU A 132 -10.32 -2.62 -21.77
CA LEU A 132 -11.01 -3.55 -22.67
C LEU A 132 -12.50 -3.20 -22.80
N VAL A 133 -13.19 -2.91 -21.69
CA VAL A 133 -14.60 -2.50 -21.68
C VAL A 133 -14.82 -1.16 -22.41
N LEU A 134 -13.85 -0.24 -22.33
CA LEU A 134 -13.87 1.05 -23.03
C LEU A 134 -13.54 0.94 -24.53
N GLY A 135 -13.19 -0.26 -25.02
CA GLY A 135 -12.92 -0.51 -26.43
C GLY A 135 -11.52 -0.09 -26.91
N PHE A 136 -10.54 0.06 -26.01
CA PHE A 136 -9.17 0.48 -26.36
C PHE A 136 -8.33 -0.63 -27.01
N GLY A 137 -8.95 -1.78 -27.31
CA GLY A 137 -8.32 -2.91 -27.99
C GLY A 137 -7.50 -3.82 -27.06
N TRP A 138 -7.03 -4.94 -27.60
CA TRP A 138 -6.32 -5.99 -26.86
C TRP A 138 -4.81 -5.78 -26.76
N HIS A 139 -4.26 -4.80 -27.48
CA HIS A 139 -2.84 -4.45 -27.47
C HIS A 139 -2.52 -3.49 -26.30
N PHE A 140 -2.82 -3.93 -25.07
CA PHE A 140 -2.54 -3.10 -23.90
C PHE A 140 -1.05 -3.13 -23.54
N PRO A 141 -0.49 -2.00 -23.08
CA PRO A 141 0.91 -1.86 -22.72
C PRO A 141 1.19 -2.53 -21.36
N LEU A 142 1.37 -3.86 -21.37
CA LEU A 142 1.55 -4.67 -20.15
C LEU A 142 2.69 -4.15 -19.23
N PRO A 143 3.88 -3.75 -19.74
CA PRO A 143 4.92 -3.17 -18.90
C PRO A 143 4.46 -1.93 -18.12
N GLU A 144 3.68 -1.05 -18.76
CA GLU A 144 3.17 0.19 -18.21
C GLU A 144 2.10 -0.07 -17.15
N VAL A 145 1.22 -1.06 -17.37
CA VAL A 145 0.24 -1.49 -16.34
C VAL A 145 0.94 -2.10 -15.12
N LEU A 146 2.01 -2.88 -15.33
CA LEU A 146 2.84 -3.42 -14.25
C LEU A 146 3.53 -2.31 -13.47
N ARG A 147 4.13 -1.34 -14.17
CA ARG A 147 4.76 -0.16 -13.57
C ARG A 147 3.75 0.64 -12.76
N LEU A 148 2.57 0.93 -13.32
CA LEU A 148 1.47 1.62 -12.66
C LEU A 148 1.14 0.99 -11.31
N SER A 149 1.12 -0.35 -11.26
CA SER A 149 0.65 -1.10 -10.11
C SER A 149 1.73 -1.31 -9.04
N PHE A 150 2.97 -1.60 -9.43
CA PHE A 150 4.02 -2.04 -8.51
C PHE A 150 5.11 -1.01 -8.21
N TYR A 151 5.40 -0.07 -9.12
CA TYR A 151 6.42 0.95 -8.87
C TYR A 151 6.03 1.86 -7.70
N PRO A 152 4.77 2.36 -7.62
CA PRO A 152 4.34 3.17 -6.48
C PRO A 152 4.31 2.39 -5.17
N TYR A 153 3.99 1.09 -5.23
CA TYR A 153 4.00 0.20 -4.07
C TYR A 153 5.41 0.09 -3.46
N ALA A 154 6.43 -0.12 -4.28
CA ALA A 154 7.81 -0.15 -3.80
C ALA A 154 8.25 1.20 -3.21
N GLY A 155 7.85 2.31 -3.85
CA GLY A 155 8.06 3.65 -3.32
C GLY A 155 7.34 3.92 -1.99
N ALA A 156 6.25 3.21 -1.69
CA ALA A 156 5.42 3.39 -0.49
C ALA A 156 5.88 2.54 0.71
N LEU A 157 6.86 1.65 0.54
CA LEU A 157 7.38 0.81 1.63
C LEU A 157 7.89 1.58 2.87
N PRO A 158 8.51 2.77 2.75
CA PRO A 158 8.86 3.60 3.91
C PRO A 158 7.64 3.98 4.75
N MET A 159 6.54 4.36 4.09
CA MET A 159 5.28 4.71 4.74
C MET A 159 4.67 3.49 5.42
N LEU A 160 4.68 2.32 4.76
CA LEU A 160 4.19 1.07 5.33
C LEU A 160 4.95 0.69 6.61
N ALA A 161 6.28 0.71 6.56
CA ALA A 161 7.13 0.38 7.70
C ALA A 161 6.90 1.36 8.86
N CYS A 162 6.82 2.66 8.57
CA CYS A 162 6.57 3.70 9.55
C CYS A 162 5.19 3.55 10.22
N MET A 163 4.13 3.38 9.42
CA MET A 163 2.77 3.26 9.95
C MET A 163 2.59 1.99 10.78
N LEU A 164 3.17 0.87 10.36
CA LEU A 164 3.14 -0.36 11.14
C LEU A 164 3.88 -0.18 12.46
N TRP A 165 5.07 0.44 12.44
CA TRP A 165 5.83 0.70 13.65
C TRP A 165 5.06 1.61 14.63
N LEU A 166 4.47 2.70 14.16
CA LEU A 166 3.66 3.61 14.99
C LEU A 166 2.45 2.89 15.58
N CYS A 167 1.66 2.22 14.75
CA CYS A 167 0.42 1.54 15.18
C CYS A 167 0.70 0.42 16.21
N MET A 168 1.83 -0.30 16.07
CA MET A 168 2.22 -1.35 17.01
C MET A 168 2.86 -0.82 18.30
N THR A 169 3.41 0.40 18.26
CA THR A 169 4.11 1.00 19.40
C THR A 169 3.17 1.78 20.33
N PHE A 170 2.17 2.45 19.77
CA PHE A 170 1.23 3.28 20.53
C PHE A 170 -0.06 2.54 20.83
N ARG A 171 -0.38 2.39 22.12
CA ARG A 171 -1.64 1.81 22.58
C ARG A 171 -2.86 2.66 22.20
N ASN A 172 -2.68 3.99 22.15
CA ASN A 172 -3.69 4.90 21.61
C ASN A 172 -3.58 4.93 20.08
N GLN A 173 -4.46 4.19 19.43
CA GLN A 173 -4.48 4.09 17.98
C GLN A 173 -4.91 5.37 17.30
N GLY A 174 -5.74 6.20 17.95
CA GLY A 174 -6.18 7.47 17.39
C GLY A 174 -4.99 8.36 17.01
N LEU A 175 -3.91 8.33 17.80
CA LEU A 175 -2.70 9.09 17.51
C LEU A 175 -1.99 8.59 16.24
N SER A 176 -1.84 7.27 16.10
CA SER A 176 -1.14 6.69 14.93
C SER A 176 -1.95 6.88 13.65
N ILE A 177 -3.27 6.70 13.72
CA ILE A 177 -4.17 6.90 12.58
C ILE A 177 -4.19 8.39 12.17
N SER A 178 -4.32 9.31 13.13
CA SER A 178 -4.30 10.75 12.84
C SER A 178 -2.97 11.19 12.22
N ALA A 179 -1.84 10.71 12.73
CA ALA A 179 -0.53 10.98 12.13
C ALA A 179 -0.45 10.43 10.69
N GLY A 180 -0.99 9.24 10.45
CA GLY A 180 -1.11 8.65 9.12
C GLY A 180 -1.96 9.49 8.16
N ILE A 181 -3.15 9.92 8.59
CA ILE A 181 -4.05 10.75 7.78
C ILE A 181 -3.40 12.11 7.47
N VAL A 182 -2.78 12.77 8.45
CA VAL A 182 -2.04 14.02 8.22
C VAL A 182 -0.92 13.82 7.20
N THR A 183 -0.20 12.70 7.27
CA THR A 183 0.87 12.36 6.31
C THR A 183 0.32 12.13 4.91
N VAL A 184 -0.83 11.43 4.80
CA VAL A 184 -1.53 11.23 3.52
C VAL A 184 -1.92 12.59 2.93
N ILE A 185 -2.58 13.45 3.70
CA ILE A 185 -3.01 14.78 3.25
C ILE A 185 -1.80 15.62 2.82
N ALA A 186 -0.73 15.63 3.63
CA ALA A 186 0.50 16.33 3.32
C ALA A 186 1.11 15.86 1.99
N SER A 187 1.00 14.57 1.67
CA SER A 187 1.51 14.03 0.40
C SER A 187 0.78 14.56 -0.83
N LEU A 188 -0.50 14.94 -0.75
CA LEU A 188 -1.22 15.54 -1.89
C LEU A 188 -0.68 16.91 -2.27
N TYR A 189 -0.27 17.69 -1.27
CA TYR A 189 0.19 19.06 -1.45
C TYR A 189 1.71 19.15 -1.60
N LEU A 190 2.42 18.03 -1.48
CA LEU A 190 3.88 18.01 -1.54
C LEU A 190 4.34 18.21 -3.00
N PRO A 191 5.08 19.29 -3.31
CA PRO A 191 5.55 19.52 -4.66
C PRO A 191 6.53 18.43 -5.12
N ALA A 192 6.38 17.94 -6.35
CA ALA A 192 7.21 16.89 -6.92
C ALA A 192 8.70 17.26 -7.03
N LYS A 193 9.06 18.56 -6.97
CA LYS A 193 10.45 19.04 -6.94
C LYS A 193 11.23 18.55 -5.71
N TYR A 194 10.55 18.19 -4.62
CA TYR A 194 11.19 17.63 -3.43
C TYR A 194 11.42 16.12 -3.60
N THR A 195 12.34 15.78 -4.50
CA THR A 195 12.56 14.39 -4.96
C THR A 195 13.06 13.45 -3.87
N TRP A 196 13.78 13.97 -2.88
CA TRP A 196 14.37 13.17 -1.81
C TRP A 196 13.44 12.92 -0.62
N LEU A 197 12.22 13.46 -0.64
CA LEU A 197 11.23 13.18 0.42
C LEU A 197 10.50 11.87 0.12
N PRO A 198 10.49 10.88 1.03
CA PRO A 198 9.85 9.58 0.81
C PRO A 198 8.37 9.64 0.45
N LEU A 199 7.66 10.69 0.88
CA LEU A 199 6.26 10.92 0.52
C LEU A 199 6.04 11.09 -0.99
N ASN A 200 7.04 11.61 -1.72
CA ASN A 200 6.97 11.78 -3.17
C ASN A 200 7.36 10.51 -3.94
N TRP A 201 8.01 9.53 -3.32
CA TRP A 201 8.56 8.39 -4.05
C TRP A 201 7.53 7.51 -4.73
N PRO A 202 6.33 7.24 -4.19
CA PRO A 202 5.30 6.52 -4.96
C PRO A 202 4.87 7.25 -6.23
N LEU A 203 4.83 8.59 -6.18
CA LEU A 203 4.51 9.44 -7.32
C LEU A 203 5.66 9.40 -8.35
N LEU A 204 6.88 9.64 -7.88
CA LEU A 204 8.08 9.75 -8.71
C LEU A 204 8.53 8.40 -9.28
N ALA A 205 8.27 7.30 -8.59
CA ALA A 205 8.59 5.96 -9.06
C ALA A 205 7.94 5.66 -10.42
N PHE A 206 6.73 6.17 -10.67
CA PHE A 206 6.04 5.99 -11.95
C PHE A 206 6.22 7.17 -12.91
N ARG A 207 6.22 8.43 -12.42
CA ARG A 207 6.26 9.63 -13.29
C ARG A 207 7.64 10.09 -13.70
N SER A 208 8.69 9.76 -12.94
CA SER A 208 10.04 10.22 -13.24
C SER A 208 10.72 9.29 -14.23
N GLU A 209 11.55 9.86 -15.12
CA GLU A 209 12.49 9.09 -15.94
C GLU A 209 13.44 8.24 -15.09
N GLN A 210 13.76 8.70 -13.88
CA GLN A 210 14.60 7.99 -12.91
C GLN A 210 13.77 7.15 -11.92
N GLY A 211 12.60 6.65 -12.33
CA GLY A 211 11.67 5.90 -11.47
C GLY A 211 12.34 4.77 -10.66
N GLU A 212 13.28 4.06 -11.27
CA GLU A 212 14.03 2.96 -10.67
C GLU A 212 14.86 3.40 -9.44
N LEU A 213 15.40 4.62 -9.45
CA LEU A 213 16.13 5.19 -8.32
C LEU A 213 15.21 5.36 -7.11
N TYR A 214 13.99 5.86 -7.33
CA TYR A 214 13.01 6.07 -6.24
C TYR A 214 12.45 4.75 -5.71
N ILE A 215 12.35 3.73 -6.56
CA ILE A 215 12.03 2.35 -6.15
C ILE A 215 13.13 1.81 -5.24
N GLY A 216 14.39 1.92 -5.65
CA GLY A 216 15.54 1.49 -4.86
C GLY A 216 15.62 2.23 -3.51
N ALA A 217 15.43 3.56 -3.53
CA ALA A 217 15.39 4.38 -2.33
C ALA A 217 14.23 4.02 -1.40
N GLY A 218 13.05 3.75 -1.96
CA GLY A 218 11.86 3.30 -1.23
C GLY A 218 12.06 1.97 -0.53
N ILE A 219 12.60 0.97 -1.25
CA ILE A 219 12.92 -0.35 -0.68
C ILE A 219 13.96 -0.20 0.43
N LEU A 220 15.07 0.51 0.17
CA LEU A 220 16.16 0.65 1.13
C LEU A 220 15.71 1.38 2.40
N THR A 221 15.01 2.50 2.24
CA THR A 221 14.52 3.28 3.39
C THR A 221 13.42 2.53 4.14
N GLY A 222 12.55 1.82 3.42
CA GLY A 222 11.56 0.92 4.02
C GLY A 222 12.21 -0.16 4.86
N LEU A 223 13.28 -0.79 4.38
CA LEU A 223 14.07 -1.76 5.13
C LEU A 223 14.73 -1.15 6.36
N VAL A 224 15.32 0.04 6.24
CA VAL A 224 15.94 0.74 7.38
C VAL A 224 14.90 1.04 8.46
N ILE A 225 13.74 1.61 8.11
CA ILE A 225 12.65 1.91 9.05
C ILE A 225 12.12 0.62 9.66
N PHE A 226 11.96 -0.44 8.86
CA PHE A 226 11.53 -1.75 9.36
C PHE A 226 12.51 -2.32 10.40
N LEU A 227 13.81 -2.29 10.13
CA LEU A 227 14.83 -2.78 11.05
C LEU A 227 14.84 -1.97 12.35
N LEU A 228 14.86 -0.64 12.27
CA LEU A 228 14.80 0.24 13.43
C LEU A 228 13.52 0.02 14.25
N GLY A 229 12.38 -0.05 13.57
CA GLY A 229 11.09 -0.31 14.19
C GLY A 229 11.04 -1.67 14.89
N SER A 230 11.61 -2.71 14.27
CA SER A 230 11.69 -4.05 14.85
C SER A 230 12.57 -4.09 16.11
N VAL A 231 13.74 -3.44 16.08
CA VAL A 231 14.65 -3.37 17.24
C VAL A 231 13.99 -2.59 18.37
N HIS A 232 13.42 -1.43 18.09
CA HIS A 232 12.69 -0.64 19.08
C HIS A 232 11.54 -1.44 19.70
N PHE A 233 10.77 -2.12 18.86
CA PHE A 233 9.64 -2.95 19.29
C PHE A 233 10.09 -4.13 20.19
N SER A 234 11.25 -4.72 19.90
CA SER A 234 11.78 -5.83 20.71
C SER A 234 12.22 -5.41 22.12
N ARG A 235 12.71 -4.18 22.28
CA ARG A 235 13.21 -3.63 23.55
C ARG A 235 12.13 -3.01 24.42
N LYS A 236 10.96 -2.69 23.87
CA LYS A 236 9.88 -2.04 24.60
C LYS A 236 9.11 -3.09 25.41
N ASP A 237 9.06 -2.94 26.73
CA ASP A 237 8.24 -3.78 27.58
C ASP A 237 6.76 -3.48 27.37
N VAL A 238 6.02 -4.52 26.98
CA VAL A 238 4.56 -4.49 26.84
C VAL A 238 3.99 -4.87 28.20
N VAL A 239 3.70 -3.85 29.03
CA VAL A 239 2.95 -4.01 30.29
C VAL A 239 1.46 -3.83 30.04
#